data_AF-A0A951D3N7-F1
#
_entry.id   AF-A0A951D3N7-F1
#
_cell.length_a   1.000
_cell.length_b   1.000
_cell.length_c   1.000
_cell.angle_alpha   90.00
_cell.angle_beta   90.00
_cell.angle_gamma   90.00
#
_symmetry.space_group_name_H-M   'P 1'
#
loop_
_entity.id
_entity.type
_entity.pdbx_description
1 polymer ?
#
loop_
_entity_poly.entity_id
_entity_poly.type
_entity_poly.pdbx_seq_one_letter_code
_entity_poly.pdbx_strand_id
1 'polypeptide(L)'
;MTDAVIIDGCAIATVDAAGTEHSTGHIVVTAGRISAVGAGPAPPIDGARRVDGRGCLATSGFVNTHHHLYQWLTRGYAPDGTLFEWLTALYPVWAGLDADLEYTAASTGLAALALSGCTTAMDHHYVFPAYGGDLLAAEIEAARRIGLRFCATRGSMNLGRSSGGLPPDEVVEDAERILSDCEAAVA
;
A
#
# COMPACT_ATOMS: atom_id res chain seq x y z
N MET A 1 -20.71 -4.95 24.06
CA MET A 1 -20.22 -3.67 23.50
C MET A 1 -20.48 -3.71 22.02
N THR A 2 -21.15 -2.70 21.47
CA THR A 2 -21.45 -2.59 20.04
C THR A 2 -20.17 -2.23 19.29
N ASP A 3 -19.87 -2.93 18.19
CA ASP A 3 -18.76 -2.58 17.28
C ASP A 3 -19.18 -1.43 16.34
N ALA A 4 -19.56 -0.32 16.96
CA ALA A 4 -20.07 0.86 16.28
C ALA A 4 -19.14 2.05 16.55
N VAL A 5 -18.78 2.77 15.49
CA VAL A 5 -18.03 4.02 15.54
C VAL A 5 -18.88 5.12 14.90
N ILE A 6 -18.99 6.26 15.57
CA ILE A 6 -19.63 7.46 15.04
C ILE A 6 -18.57 8.54 14.90
N ILE A 7 -18.41 9.09 13.71
CA ILE A 7 -17.67 10.34 13.47
C ILE A 7 -18.72 11.44 13.34
N ASP A 8 -18.72 12.43 14.23
CA ASP A 8 -19.82 13.40 14.33
C ASP A 8 -19.32 14.84 14.20
N GLY A 9 -20.11 15.70 13.56
CA GLY A 9 -19.85 17.13 13.42
C GLY A 9 -18.75 17.53 12.42
N CYS A 10 -18.34 16.66 11.50
CA CYS A 10 -17.35 16.96 10.47
C CYS A 10 -17.99 17.51 9.19
N ALA A 11 -17.21 18.21 8.36
CA ALA A 11 -17.54 18.37 6.94
C ALA A 11 -17.30 17.02 6.24
N ILE A 12 -18.16 16.63 5.30
CA ILE A 12 -18.08 15.33 4.62
C ILE A 12 -18.12 15.53 3.11
N ALA A 13 -17.06 15.10 2.43
CA ALA A 13 -17.06 14.86 1.00
C ALA A 13 -17.32 13.36 0.76
N THR A 14 -18.51 13.01 0.27
CA THR A 14 -18.91 11.59 0.18
C THR A 14 -18.24 10.85 -0.98
N VAL A 15 -17.85 11.59 -2.01
CA VAL A 15 -17.40 11.09 -3.33
C VAL A 15 -18.37 10.08 -3.97
N ASP A 16 -19.67 10.15 -3.62
CA ASP A 16 -20.69 9.37 -4.28
C ASP A 16 -20.94 9.87 -5.72
N ALA A 17 -21.73 9.13 -6.50
CA ALA A 17 -22.02 9.50 -7.89
C ALA A 17 -22.77 10.82 -8.04
N ALA A 18 -23.43 11.30 -6.99
CA ALA A 18 -24.15 12.57 -6.97
C ALA A 18 -23.25 13.75 -6.56
N GLY A 19 -22.03 13.49 -6.07
CA GLY A 19 -21.16 14.52 -5.50
C GLY A 19 -21.72 15.10 -4.21
N THR A 20 -22.41 14.29 -3.39
CA THR A 20 -23.04 14.78 -2.16
C THR A 20 -21.99 15.31 -1.19
N GLU A 21 -22.26 16.49 -0.63
CA GLU A 21 -21.44 17.11 0.41
C GLU A 21 -22.29 17.51 1.61
N HIS A 22 -21.73 17.38 2.80
CA HIS A 22 -22.33 17.89 4.04
C HIS A 22 -21.37 18.87 4.70
N SER A 23 -21.79 20.13 4.87
CA SER A 23 -20.99 21.14 5.58
C SER A 23 -20.84 20.82 7.07
N THR A 24 -21.78 20.08 7.64
CA THR A 24 -21.70 19.48 8.97
C THR A 24 -22.56 18.23 8.98
N GLY A 25 -21.98 17.09 9.30
CA GLY A 25 -22.66 15.81 9.27
C GLY A 25 -22.02 14.75 10.14
N HIS A 26 -22.46 13.52 9.93
CA HIS A 26 -21.99 12.34 10.64
C HIS A 26 -21.76 11.15 9.72
N ILE A 27 -20.91 10.23 10.18
CA ILE A 27 -20.65 8.92 9.58
C ILE A 27 -20.82 7.87 10.68
N VAL A 28 -21.65 6.87 10.43
CA VAL A 28 -21.79 5.69 11.31
C VAL A 28 -21.15 4.49 10.63
N VAL A 29 -20.23 3.84 11.33
CA VAL A 29 -19.58 2.60 10.93
C VAL A 29 -20.01 1.50 11.90
N THR A 30 -20.53 0.39 11.39
CA THR A 30 -20.93 -0.79 12.16
C THR A 30 -20.27 -2.02 11.56
N ALA A 31 -19.57 -2.82 12.38
CA ALA A 31 -18.88 -4.04 11.92
C ALA A 31 -17.97 -3.80 10.70
N GLY A 32 -17.20 -2.71 10.74
CA GLY A 32 -16.27 -2.32 9.67
C GLY A 32 -16.91 -1.81 8.38
N ARG A 33 -18.23 -1.59 8.34
CA ARG A 33 -18.96 -1.07 7.17
C ARG A 33 -19.65 0.25 7.49
N ILE A 34 -19.65 1.17 6.54
CA ILE A 34 -20.44 2.40 6.64
C ILE A 34 -21.92 2.03 6.60
N SER A 35 -22.66 2.33 7.67
CA SER A 35 -24.08 2.04 7.82
C SER A 35 -24.97 3.28 7.66
N ALA A 36 -24.41 4.48 7.86
CA ALA A 36 -25.11 5.74 7.58
C ALA A 36 -24.11 6.87 7.32
N VAL A 37 -24.49 7.78 6.44
CA VAL A 37 -23.86 9.10 6.21
C VAL A 37 -24.98 10.11 6.07
N GLY A 38 -24.88 11.26 6.72
CA GLY A 38 -25.91 12.27 6.63
C GLY A 38 -25.52 13.62 7.20
N ALA A 39 -26.33 14.63 6.92
CA ALA A 39 -26.20 15.96 7.50
C ALA A 39 -26.66 15.99 8.97
N GLY A 40 -26.13 16.93 9.75
CA GLY A 40 -26.49 17.11 11.15
C GLY A 40 -25.94 16.02 12.09
N PRO A 41 -26.39 16.01 13.36
CA PRO A 41 -25.87 15.10 14.37
C PRO A 41 -26.28 13.65 14.10
N ALA A 42 -25.39 12.71 14.45
CA ALA A 42 -25.70 11.28 14.35
C ALA A 42 -26.87 10.87 15.27
N PRO A 43 -27.69 9.88 14.86
CA PRO A 43 -28.67 9.28 15.76
C PRO A 43 -27.97 8.66 16.99
N PRO A 44 -28.65 8.61 18.15
CA PRO A 44 -28.09 7.97 19.34
C PRO A 44 -27.94 6.47 19.11
N ILE A 45 -26.73 5.95 19.34
CA ILE A 45 -26.43 4.51 19.31
C ILE A 45 -25.72 4.16 20.62
N ASP A 46 -26.39 3.38 21.46
CA ASP A 46 -25.86 2.98 22.75
C ASP A 46 -24.58 2.16 22.61
N GLY A 47 -23.55 2.52 23.39
CA GLY A 47 -22.26 1.85 23.41
C GLY A 47 -21.35 2.14 22.21
N ALA A 48 -21.75 2.99 21.25
CA ALA A 48 -20.90 3.36 20.12
C ALA A 48 -19.73 4.25 20.56
N ARG A 49 -18.54 4.01 20.00
CA ARG A 49 -17.38 4.88 20.16
C ARG A 49 -17.60 6.15 19.34
N ARG A 50 -17.62 7.31 19.99
CA ARG A 50 -17.75 8.61 19.31
C ARG A 50 -16.39 9.27 19.07
N VAL A 51 -16.23 9.81 17.86
CA VAL A 51 -15.10 10.63 17.41
C VAL A 51 -15.64 12.02 17.10
N ASP A 52 -15.07 13.05 17.73
CA ASP A 52 -15.38 14.44 17.45
C ASP A 52 -14.67 14.87 16.15
N GLY A 53 -15.45 15.12 15.11
CA GLY A 53 -14.96 15.51 13.79
C GLY A 53 -15.02 17.02 13.52
N ARG A 54 -15.38 17.84 14.52
CA ARG A 54 -15.52 19.30 14.33
C ARG A 54 -14.20 19.92 13.89
N GLY A 55 -14.27 20.77 12.86
CA GLY A 55 -13.10 21.41 12.27
C GLY A 55 -12.31 20.52 11.30
N CYS A 56 -12.74 19.27 11.09
CA CYS A 56 -12.12 18.33 10.16
C CYS A 56 -12.99 18.09 8.92
N LEU A 57 -12.34 17.67 7.84
CA LEU A 57 -12.96 17.09 6.66
C LEU A 57 -12.84 15.57 6.71
N ALA A 58 -13.97 14.87 6.62
CA ALA A 58 -14.01 13.45 6.31
C ALA A 58 -14.18 13.25 4.79
N THR A 59 -13.38 12.37 4.22
CA THR A 59 -13.43 11.98 2.80
C THR A 59 -13.15 10.48 2.68
N SER A 60 -13.37 9.91 1.51
CA SER A 60 -12.88 8.56 1.21
C SER A 60 -11.37 8.51 1.36
N GLY A 61 -10.86 7.41 1.91
CA GLY A 61 -9.42 7.18 1.95
C GLY A 61 -8.85 7.02 0.55
N PHE A 62 -7.63 7.52 0.33
CA PHE A 62 -6.99 7.44 -0.98
C PHE A 62 -6.62 5.99 -1.34
N VAL A 63 -6.63 5.72 -2.64
CA VAL A 63 -6.23 4.43 -3.23
C VAL A 63 -4.95 4.66 -4.01
N ASN A 64 -3.84 4.12 -3.50
CA ASN A 64 -2.58 4.07 -4.23
C ASN A 64 -2.57 2.83 -5.14
N THR A 65 -2.65 3.04 -6.46
CA THR A 65 -2.83 1.96 -7.43
C THR A 65 -1.54 1.35 -7.96
N HIS A 66 -0.38 1.90 -7.58
CA HIS A 66 0.93 1.41 -8.00
C HIS A 66 2.01 1.85 -7.00
N HIS A 67 2.93 0.97 -6.64
CA HIS A 67 4.08 1.30 -5.81
C HIS A 67 5.26 0.34 -6.09
N HIS A 68 6.45 0.71 -5.64
CA HIS A 68 7.60 -0.18 -5.47
C HIS A 68 8.20 0.04 -4.06
N LEU A 69 7.73 -0.70 -3.06
CA LEU A 69 7.96 -0.44 -1.64
C LEU A 69 9.43 -0.61 -1.26
N TYR A 70 10.11 -1.64 -1.74
CA TYR A 70 11.55 -1.85 -1.51
C TYR A 70 12.42 -0.63 -1.87
N GLN A 71 11.99 0.17 -2.85
CA GLN A 71 12.73 1.36 -3.31
C GLN A 71 12.72 2.50 -2.28
N TRP A 72 11.91 2.41 -1.22
CA TRP A 72 11.95 3.36 -0.10
C TRP A 72 13.31 3.44 0.58
N LEU A 73 14.07 2.33 0.60
CA LEU A 73 15.41 2.29 1.21
C LEU A 73 16.45 3.09 0.40
N THR A 74 16.21 3.29 -0.88
CA THR A 74 17.18 3.90 -1.82
C THR A 74 16.70 5.26 -2.34
N ARG A 75 15.79 5.93 -1.62
CA ARG A 75 15.33 7.28 -1.98
C ARG A 75 16.50 8.27 -2.02
N GLY A 76 16.55 9.08 -3.07
CA GLY A 76 17.63 10.06 -3.29
C GLY A 76 18.89 9.48 -3.92
N TYR A 77 18.90 8.20 -4.29
CA TYR A 77 19.99 7.58 -5.05
C TYR A 77 19.84 7.85 -6.55
N ALA A 78 20.93 8.26 -7.22
CA ALA A 78 20.95 8.66 -8.64
C ALA A 78 19.80 9.62 -9.05
N PRO A 79 19.58 10.74 -8.32
CA PRO A 79 18.41 11.59 -8.51
C PRO A 79 18.40 12.34 -9.86
N ASP A 80 19.58 12.56 -10.44
CA ASP A 80 19.76 13.33 -11.69
C ASP A 80 19.93 12.43 -12.93
N GLY A 81 19.80 11.10 -12.77
CA GLY A 81 19.93 10.14 -13.87
C GLY A 81 18.65 9.99 -14.68
N THR A 82 18.79 9.61 -15.94
CA THR A 82 17.66 9.07 -16.74
C THR A 82 17.15 7.77 -16.14
N LEU A 83 15.97 7.30 -16.56
CA LEU A 83 15.39 6.03 -16.10
C LEU A 83 16.38 4.85 -16.19
N PHE A 84 17.10 4.72 -17.30
CA PHE A 84 18.04 3.62 -17.51
C PHE A 84 19.32 3.76 -16.68
N GLU A 85 19.83 4.97 -16.52
CA GLU A 85 20.97 5.25 -15.63
C GLU A 85 20.60 4.96 -14.17
N TRP A 86 19.39 5.37 -13.74
CA TRP A 86 18.86 5.10 -12.41
C TRP A 86 18.68 3.59 -12.16
N LEU A 87 18.05 2.86 -13.10
CA LEU A 87 17.87 1.41 -13.01
C LEU A 87 19.22 0.69 -12.94
N THR A 88 20.15 1.00 -13.85
CA THR A 88 21.46 0.34 -13.89
C THR A 88 22.33 0.66 -12.67
N ALA A 89 22.17 1.84 -12.07
CA ALA A 89 22.83 2.21 -10.83
C ALA A 89 22.26 1.49 -9.60
N LEU A 90 20.96 1.15 -9.62
CA LEU A 90 20.26 0.59 -8.46
C LEU A 90 20.10 -0.92 -8.47
N TYR A 91 20.07 -1.59 -9.63
CA TYR A 91 20.01 -3.05 -9.65
C TYR A 91 21.10 -3.74 -8.81
N PRO A 92 22.37 -3.31 -8.81
CA PRO A 92 23.39 -3.91 -7.94
C PRO A 92 23.11 -3.70 -6.44
N VAL A 93 22.41 -2.62 -6.07
CA VAL A 93 21.97 -2.37 -4.69
C VAL A 93 20.80 -3.29 -4.35
N TRP A 94 19.80 -3.39 -5.24
CA TRP A 94 18.63 -4.23 -5.03
C TRP A 94 18.90 -5.73 -5.12
N ALA A 95 20.01 -6.14 -5.75
CA ALA A 95 20.51 -7.52 -5.69
C ALA A 95 20.81 -7.98 -4.25
N GLY A 96 21.01 -7.04 -3.33
CA GLY A 96 21.21 -7.30 -1.91
C GLY A 96 19.94 -7.26 -1.05
N LEU A 97 18.74 -7.15 -1.65
CA LEU A 97 17.49 -7.19 -0.88
C LEU A 97 17.27 -8.55 -0.24
N ASP A 98 16.80 -8.51 1.00
CA ASP A 98 16.30 -9.65 1.76
C ASP A 98 14.97 -9.31 2.45
N ALA A 99 14.35 -10.31 3.07
CA ALA A 99 13.05 -10.18 3.71
C ALA A 99 13.03 -9.16 4.87
N ASP A 100 14.15 -8.99 5.59
CA ASP A 100 14.24 -8.02 6.69
C ASP A 100 14.30 -6.58 6.15
N LEU A 101 15.08 -6.37 5.09
CA LEU A 101 15.11 -5.11 4.35
C LEU A 101 13.74 -4.80 3.74
N GLU A 102 13.08 -5.78 3.13
CA GLU A 102 11.78 -5.56 2.52
C GLU A 102 10.71 -5.23 3.56
N TYR A 103 10.65 -5.98 4.66
CA TYR A 103 9.75 -5.66 5.77
C TYR A 103 9.93 -4.22 6.26
N THR A 104 11.19 -3.78 6.36
CA THR A 104 11.54 -2.42 6.81
C THR A 104 11.11 -1.37 5.78
N ALA A 105 11.37 -1.62 4.50
CA ALA A 105 10.99 -0.73 3.40
C ALA A 105 9.47 -0.58 3.29
N ALA A 106 8.76 -1.72 3.24
CA ALA A 106 7.31 -1.79 3.18
C ALA A 106 6.66 -1.14 4.40
N SER A 107 7.15 -1.42 5.62
CA SER A 107 6.64 -0.77 6.84
C SER A 107 6.75 0.75 6.76
N THR A 108 7.88 1.26 6.26
CA THR A 108 8.14 2.70 6.15
C THR A 108 7.24 3.34 5.09
N GLY A 109 7.16 2.75 3.90
CA GLY A 109 6.33 3.28 2.81
C GLY A 109 4.85 3.23 3.11
N LEU A 110 4.36 2.11 3.65
CA LEU A 110 2.96 1.95 4.04
C LEU A 110 2.57 2.86 5.20
N ALA A 111 3.44 3.06 6.20
CA ALA A 111 3.19 4.04 7.27
C ALA A 111 3.08 5.46 6.73
N ALA A 112 3.96 5.85 5.80
CA ALA A 112 3.88 7.17 5.18
C ALA A 112 2.60 7.36 4.37
N LEU A 113 2.17 6.34 3.61
CA LEU A 113 0.90 6.34 2.90
C LEU A 113 -0.29 6.49 3.86
N ALA A 114 -0.30 5.76 4.97
CA ALA A 114 -1.36 5.87 5.97
C ALA A 114 -1.43 7.27 6.60
N LEU A 115 -0.27 7.86 6.92
CA LEU A 115 -0.17 9.23 7.44
C LEU A 115 -0.64 10.30 6.43
N SER A 116 -0.57 10.01 5.13
CA SER A 116 -1.06 10.90 4.07
C SER A 116 -2.50 10.62 3.63
N GLY A 117 -3.25 9.78 4.37
CA GLY A 117 -4.66 9.50 4.10
C GLY A 117 -4.94 8.38 3.10
N CYS A 118 -3.93 7.62 2.68
CA CYS A 118 -4.12 6.39 1.92
C CYS A 118 -4.71 5.30 2.83
N THR A 119 -5.68 4.54 2.31
CA THR A 119 -6.28 3.40 3.03
C THR A 119 -6.17 2.09 2.25
N THR A 120 -5.89 2.17 0.95
CA THR A 120 -5.66 1.02 0.08
C THR A 120 -4.41 1.25 -0.76
N ALA A 121 -3.46 0.32 -0.71
CA ALA A 121 -2.23 0.38 -1.49
C ALA A 121 -2.02 -0.91 -2.28
N MET A 122 -1.43 -0.78 -3.45
CA MET A 122 -0.86 -1.89 -4.22
C MET A 122 0.66 -1.72 -4.28
N ASP A 123 1.39 -2.82 -4.15
CA ASP A 123 2.82 -2.86 -4.47
C ASP A 123 3.09 -3.74 -5.68
N HIS A 124 4.03 -3.31 -6.51
CA HIS A 124 4.61 -4.09 -7.58
C HIS A 124 6.03 -4.50 -7.22
N HIS A 125 6.15 -5.60 -6.48
CA HIS A 125 7.44 -6.17 -6.09
C HIS A 125 7.97 -7.06 -7.24
N TYR A 126 9.00 -6.62 -7.96
CA TYR A 126 9.46 -7.31 -9.19
C TYR A 126 10.92 -7.79 -9.15
N VAL A 127 11.62 -7.59 -8.03
CA VAL A 127 13.01 -8.00 -7.84
C VAL A 127 13.06 -9.05 -6.73
N PHE A 128 13.45 -10.28 -7.05
CA PHE A 128 13.55 -11.39 -6.10
C PHE A 128 14.96 -11.99 -6.13
N PRO A 129 15.93 -11.43 -5.38
CA PRO A 129 17.28 -11.97 -5.35
C PRO A 129 17.30 -13.42 -4.84
N ALA A 130 18.23 -14.23 -5.35
CA ALA A 130 18.30 -15.66 -5.02
C ALA A 130 18.41 -15.97 -3.52
N TYR A 131 19.01 -15.06 -2.74
CA TYR A 131 19.19 -15.18 -1.30
C TYR A 131 18.20 -14.33 -0.48
N GLY A 132 17.21 -13.70 -1.14
CA GLY A 132 16.34 -12.70 -0.50
C GLY A 132 15.28 -13.27 0.44
N GLY A 133 14.99 -14.57 0.36
CA GLY A 133 13.92 -15.18 1.14
C GLY A 133 12.53 -14.80 0.63
N ASP A 134 11.53 -14.83 1.52
CA ASP A 134 10.13 -14.56 1.17
C ASP A 134 9.79 -13.06 1.31
N LEU A 135 10.15 -12.30 0.27
CA LEU A 135 9.92 -10.85 0.22
C LEU A 135 8.43 -10.49 0.19
N LEU A 136 7.62 -11.32 -0.47
CA LEU A 136 6.18 -11.09 -0.58
C LEU A 136 5.49 -11.23 0.79
N ALA A 137 5.83 -12.28 1.55
CA ALA A 137 5.33 -12.43 2.92
C ALA A 137 5.79 -11.28 3.83
N ALA A 138 7.01 -10.79 3.65
CA ALA A 138 7.54 -9.67 4.42
C ALA A 138 6.70 -8.38 4.23
N GLU A 139 6.39 -8.00 2.99
CA GLU A 139 5.55 -6.81 2.74
C GLU A 139 4.08 -7.01 3.16
N ILE A 140 3.55 -8.23 3.03
CA ILE A 140 2.19 -8.57 3.51
C ILE A 140 2.13 -8.42 5.03
N GLU A 141 3.12 -8.91 5.77
CA GLU A 141 3.16 -8.77 7.22
C GLU A 141 3.32 -7.30 7.64
N ALA A 142 4.14 -6.53 6.92
CA ALA A 142 4.22 -5.08 7.13
C ALA A 142 2.84 -4.41 6.94
N ALA A 143 2.12 -4.74 5.87
CA ALA A 143 0.79 -4.21 5.62
C ALA A 143 -0.23 -4.59 6.69
N ARG A 144 -0.21 -5.85 7.17
CA ARG A 144 -1.06 -6.32 8.28
C ARG A 144 -0.78 -5.55 9.55
N ARG A 145 0.49 -5.29 9.88
CA ARG A 145 0.89 -4.51 11.05
C ARG A 145 0.43 -3.06 10.96
N ILE A 146 0.58 -2.41 9.80
CA ILE A 146 0.17 -1.02 9.60
C ILE A 146 -1.37 -0.90 9.55
N GLY A 147 -2.07 -1.92 9.04
CA GLY A 147 -3.53 -1.96 8.96
C GLY A 147 -4.10 -1.33 7.68
N LEU A 148 -3.32 -1.27 6.60
CA LEU A 148 -3.81 -0.86 5.28
C LEU A 148 -4.45 -2.03 4.53
N ARG A 149 -5.44 -1.73 3.69
CA ARG A 149 -5.87 -2.69 2.65
C ARG A 149 -4.76 -2.79 1.62
N PHE A 150 -4.30 -4.01 1.33
CA PHE A 150 -3.10 -4.21 0.53
C PHE A 150 -3.32 -5.19 -0.61
N CYS A 151 -2.79 -4.86 -1.78
CA CYS A 151 -2.72 -5.72 -2.95
C CYS A 151 -1.23 -5.98 -3.24
N ALA A 152 -0.74 -7.13 -2.78
CA ALA A 152 0.63 -7.56 -3.04
C ALA A 152 0.71 -8.15 -4.45
N THR A 153 1.73 -7.76 -5.22
CA THR A 153 1.93 -8.26 -6.59
C THR A 153 3.29 -8.90 -6.71
N ARG A 154 3.30 -10.20 -6.99
CA ARG A 154 4.50 -10.95 -7.36
C ARG A 154 4.86 -10.64 -8.82
N GLY A 155 5.63 -9.58 -9.01
CA GLY A 155 6.24 -9.22 -10.29
C GLY A 155 7.40 -10.14 -10.66
N SER A 156 8.05 -9.87 -11.78
CA SER A 156 9.16 -10.70 -12.25
C SER A 156 9.98 -10.04 -13.35
N MET A 157 11.22 -10.48 -13.52
CA MET A 157 12.04 -10.22 -14.70
C MET A 157 12.78 -11.49 -15.09
N ASN A 158 12.83 -11.82 -16.37
CA ASN A 158 13.54 -13.01 -16.89
C ASN A 158 14.59 -12.71 -17.97
N LEU A 159 14.82 -11.43 -18.28
CA LEU A 159 15.76 -11.00 -19.33
C LEU A 159 16.95 -10.26 -18.71
N GLY A 160 18.03 -10.99 -18.42
CA GLY A 160 19.28 -10.46 -17.88
C GLY A 160 20.27 -10.00 -18.96
N ARG A 161 21.35 -9.33 -18.53
CA ARG A 161 22.43 -8.82 -19.38
C ARG A 161 23.06 -9.85 -20.31
N SER A 162 23.24 -11.10 -19.88
CA SER A 162 23.80 -12.15 -20.76
C SER A 162 22.94 -12.41 -22.00
N SER A 163 21.66 -12.04 -21.94
CA SER A 163 20.66 -12.23 -22.98
C SER A 163 20.19 -10.91 -23.60
N GLY A 164 20.94 -9.82 -23.41
CA GLY A 164 20.63 -8.49 -23.96
C GLY A 164 19.66 -7.66 -23.13
N GLY A 165 19.35 -8.10 -21.91
CA GLY A 165 18.56 -7.36 -20.93
C GLY A 165 19.32 -6.25 -20.22
N LEU A 166 18.57 -5.39 -19.53
CA LEU A 166 19.09 -4.33 -18.68
C LEU A 166 19.58 -4.82 -17.29
N PRO A 167 18.81 -5.62 -16.53
CA PRO A 167 19.19 -6.04 -15.18
C PRO A 167 20.38 -7.01 -15.19
N PRO A 168 21.23 -6.99 -14.14
CA PRO A 168 22.21 -8.04 -13.90
C PRO A 168 21.54 -9.42 -13.88
N ASP A 169 22.26 -10.46 -14.33
CA ASP A 169 21.71 -11.81 -14.43
C ASP A 169 21.31 -12.40 -13.06
N GLU A 170 21.91 -11.92 -11.98
CA GLU A 170 21.59 -12.30 -10.59
C GLU A 170 20.28 -11.70 -10.04
N VAL A 171 19.69 -10.73 -10.77
CA VAL A 171 18.44 -10.02 -10.39
C VAL A 171 17.24 -10.51 -11.20
N VAL A 172 17.46 -11.39 -12.17
CA VAL A 172 16.39 -12.03 -12.96
C VAL A 172 16.21 -13.48 -12.56
N GLU A 173 15.08 -14.04 -12.93
CA GLU A 173 14.69 -15.41 -12.61
C GLU A 173 14.40 -16.22 -13.88
N ASP A 174 14.49 -17.55 -13.76
CA ASP A 174 14.03 -18.45 -14.81
C ASP A 174 12.51 -18.37 -15.00
N ALA A 175 12.04 -18.51 -16.24
CA ALA A 175 10.62 -18.34 -16.58
C ALA A 175 9.71 -19.37 -15.91
N GLU A 176 10.15 -20.64 -15.76
CA GLU A 176 9.36 -21.68 -15.12
C GLU A 176 9.25 -21.41 -13.61
N ARG A 177 10.36 -20.95 -12.99
CA ARG A 177 10.35 -20.51 -11.60
C ARG A 177 9.37 -19.34 -11.40
N ILE A 178 9.42 -18.35 -12.29
CA ILE A 178 8.51 -17.19 -12.23
C ILE A 178 7.05 -17.63 -12.24
N LEU A 179 6.67 -18.51 -13.17
CA LEU A 179 5.29 -18.99 -13.27
C LEU A 179 4.87 -19.76 -12.02
N SER A 180 5.71 -20.67 -11.54
CA SER A 180 5.46 -21.45 -10.33
C SER A 180 5.27 -20.54 -9.09
N ASP A 181 6.12 -19.54 -8.92
CA ASP A 181 6.06 -18.63 -7.76
C ASP A 181 4.85 -17.68 -7.87
N CYS A 182 4.48 -17.24 -9.07
CA CYS A 182 3.25 -16.49 -9.31
C CYS A 182 2.00 -17.30 -8.97
N GLU A 183 1.96 -18.58 -9.34
CA GLU A 183 0.86 -19.49 -8.99
C GLU A 183 0.76 -19.70 -7.47
N ALA A 184 1.91 -19.90 -6.80
CA ALA A 184 1.97 -20.05 -5.36
C ALA A 184 1.49 -18.80 -4.61
N ALA A 185 1.75 -17.59 -5.15
CA ALA A 185 1.38 -16.33 -4.53
C ALA A 185 -0.15 -16.06 -4.49
N VAL A 186 -0.93 -16.76 -5.32
CA VAL A 186 -2.40 -16.57 -5.42
C VAL A 186 -3.22 -17.78 -4.97
N ALA A 187 -2.56 -18.85 -4.53
CA ALA A 187 -3.18 -20.07 -4.03
C ALA A 187 -3.73 -19.89 -2.60
#